data_AF-A0A2E6LPL8-F1
#
_entry.id   AF-A0A2E6LPL8-F1
#
_cell.length_a   1.000
_cell.length_b   1.000
_cell.length_c   1.000
_cell.angle_alpha   90.00
_cell.angle_beta   90.00
_cell.angle_gamma   90.00
#
_symmetry.space_group_name_H-M   'P 1'
#
loop_
_entity.id
_entity.type
_entity.pdbx_description
1 polymer ?
#
loop_
_entity_poly.entity_id
_entity_poly.type
_entity_poly.pdbx_seq_one_letter_code
_entity_poly.pdbx_strand_id
1 'polypeptide(L)'
;MGSAAAPPPDRPKYALPERERRWLVAPSTAAALVAGPPTRIRDHYLEPGRLRLRCAVSSTGATVHKLGKKYGDRPAGAESITNLYLTAAEFDLLAALPGWVVDKQRYRVGPGALDRYGDGDDAAWIFELDFEDAAAAAACPHPAFADREVTGDPLWTGAALARRFGRRQPAAPAADGLSGAGRLV
;
A
#
# COMPACT_ATOMS: atom_id res chain seq x y z
N MET A 1 32.12 -26.12 23.00
CA MET A 1 30.69 -26.22 22.68
C MET A 1 30.34 -25.03 21.80
N GLY A 2 30.18 -25.25 20.49
CA GLY A 2 29.81 -24.19 19.57
C GLY A 2 28.36 -23.82 19.77
N SER A 3 28.09 -22.59 20.18
CA SER A 3 26.75 -22.03 20.23
C SER A 3 26.23 -21.95 18.79
N ALA A 4 25.29 -22.83 18.43
CA ALA A 4 24.57 -22.70 17.18
C ALA A 4 23.82 -21.36 17.24
N ALA A 5 24.13 -20.46 16.30
CA ALA A 5 23.38 -19.22 16.15
C ALA A 5 21.88 -19.56 16.06
N ALA A 6 21.06 -18.90 16.88
CA ALA A 6 19.62 -19.05 16.79
C ALA A 6 19.19 -18.83 15.33
N PRO A 7 18.26 -19.65 14.80
CA PRO A 7 17.78 -19.46 13.44
C PRO A 7 17.30 -18.00 13.30
N PRO A 8 17.54 -17.36 12.14
CA PRO A 8 17.03 -16.02 11.91
C PRO A 8 15.53 -16.04 12.22
N PRO A 9 14.99 -15.00 12.88
CA PRO A 9 13.58 -15.00 13.23
C PRO A 9 12.75 -15.24 11.96
N ASP A 10 11.65 -15.99 12.05
CA ASP A 10 10.70 -16.27 10.96
C ASP A 10 10.13 -14.99 10.32
N ARG A 11 10.50 -13.84 10.87
CA ARG A 11 10.00 -12.51 10.60
C ARG A 11 11.04 -11.43 10.92
N PRO A 12 11.14 -10.35 10.12
CA PRO A 12 11.95 -9.18 10.45
C PRO A 12 11.58 -8.54 11.80
N LYS A 13 12.60 -8.15 12.60
CA LYS A 13 12.46 -7.63 13.97
C LYS A 13 11.41 -6.52 14.16
N TYR A 14 11.27 -5.63 13.17
CA TYR A 14 10.38 -4.46 13.25
C TYR A 14 9.11 -4.60 12.40
N ALA A 15 8.79 -5.82 11.95
CA ALA A 15 7.57 -6.05 11.21
C ALA A 15 6.40 -6.41 12.15
N LEU A 16 5.18 -6.04 11.75
CA LEU A 16 3.91 -6.43 12.38
C LEU A 16 3.06 -7.22 11.38
N PRO A 17 2.25 -8.21 11.82
CA PRO A 17 1.59 -9.12 10.91
C PRO A 17 0.36 -8.41 10.35
N GLU A 18 0.25 -8.30 9.04
CA GLU A 18 -0.94 -7.77 8.38
C GLU A 18 -1.79 -8.95 7.90
N ARG A 19 -3.01 -9.03 8.41
CA ARG A 19 -4.03 -10.00 7.99
C ARG A 19 -5.21 -9.21 7.50
N GLU A 20 -5.47 -9.30 6.21
CA GLU A 20 -6.44 -8.45 5.56
C GLU A 20 -7.13 -9.23 4.45
N ARG A 21 -8.44 -9.06 4.36
CA ARG A 21 -9.24 -9.59 3.27
C ARG A 21 -9.79 -8.43 2.44
N ARG A 22 -9.94 -8.68 1.14
CA ARG A 22 -10.34 -7.68 0.15
C ARG A 22 -11.47 -8.19 -0.71
N TRP A 23 -12.43 -7.32 -1.01
CA TRP A 23 -13.54 -7.65 -1.89
C TRP A 23 -13.80 -6.54 -2.89
N LEU A 24 -14.23 -6.91 -4.10
CA LEU A 24 -14.78 -5.98 -5.07
C LEU A 24 -16.21 -5.60 -4.70
N VAL A 25 -16.56 -4.35 -4.98
CA VAL A 25 -17.89 -3.82 -4.75
C VAL A 25 -18.35 -3.12 -6.03
N ALA A 26 -19.58 -3.40 -6.48
CA ALA A 26 -20.15 -2.73 -7.64
C ALA A 26 -20.25 -1.21 -7.40
N PRO A 27 -20.00 -0.35 -8.40
CA PRO A 27 -20.03 1.10 -8.24
C PRO A 27 -21.34 1.65 -7.64
N SER A 28 -22.49 1.11 -8.04
CA SER A 28 -23.81 1.52 -7.50
C SER A 28 -23.94 1.20 -6.01
N THR A 29 -23.51 0.01 -5.59
CA THR A 29 -23.50 -0.40 -4.18
C THR A 29 -22.51 0.44 -3.38
N ALA A 30 -21.32 0.67 -3.92
CA ALA A 30 -20.30 1.51 -3.30
C ALA A 30 -20.80 2.94 -3.04
N ALA A 31 -21.47 3.55 -4.02
CA ALA A 31 -22.05 4.88 -3.89
C ALA A 31 -23.09 4.97 -2.76
N ALA A 32 -23.83 3.89 -2.49
CA ALA A 32 -24.79 3.84 -1.39
C ALA A 32 -24.13 3.63 0.00
N LEU A 33 -22.91 3.09 0.04
CA LEU A 33 -22.19 2.80 1.30
C LEU A 33 -21.35 3.98 1.79
N VAL A 34 -20.92 4.87 0.90
CA VAL A 34 -20.03 5.97 1.28
C VAL A 34 -20.79 7.05 2.03
N ALA A 35 -20.35 7.32 3.26
CA ALA A 35 -20.85 8.41 4.08
C ALA A 35 -19.71 9.39 4.40
N GLY A 36 -19.96 10.68 4.17
CA GLY A 36 -19.01 11.74 4.48
C GLY A 36 -17.79 11.83 3.55
N PRO A 37 -16.89 12.80 3.82
CA PRO A 37 -15.70 13.01 3.01
C PRO A 37 -14.67 11.88 3.18
N PRO A 38 -14.00 11.44 2.10
CA PRO A 38 -12.95 10.42 2.19
C PRO A 38 -11.65 10.98 2.75
N THR A 39 -10.80 10.07 3.23
CA THR A 39 -9.36 10.35 3.30
C THR A 39 -8.79 10.25 1.88
N ARG A 40 -8.10 11.29 1.42
CA ARG A 40 -7.40 11.29 0.14
C ARG A 40 -6.02 10.68 0.33
N ILE A 41 -5.68 9.67 -0.46
CA ILE A 41 -4.41 8.94 -0.31
C ILE A 41 -3.68 8.96 -1.64
N ARG A 42 -2.40 9.37 -1.59
CA ARG A 42 -1.44 9.16 -2.67
C ARG A 42 -0.45 8.09 -2.26
N ASP A 43 -0.44 6.99 -3.00
CA ASP A 43 0.55 5.93 -2.86
C ASP A 43 1.57 6.00 -3.99
N HIS A 44 2.85 5.85 -3.66
CA HIS A 44 3.94 5.73 -4.60
C HIS A 44 4.69 4.41 -4.34
N TYR A 45 4.51 3.46 -5.24
CA TYR A 45 5.14 2.15 -5.21
C TYR A 45 6.50 2.23 -5.90
N LEU A 46 7.57 2.20 -5.11
CA LEU A 46 8.94 2.41 -5.58
C LEU A 46 9.46 1.16 -6.31
N GLU A 47 10.19 1.38 -7.40
CA GLU A 47 10.83 0.34 -8.20
C GLU A 47 12.35 0.26 -7.96
N PRO A 48 12.94 -0.95 -7.98
CA PRO A 48 12.27 -2.24 -7.88
C PRO A 48 11.85 -2.56 -6.43
N GLY A 49 10.77 -3.32 -6.26
CA GLY A 49 10.49 -4.01 -5.00
C GLY A 49 9.11 -3.78 -4.41
N ARG A 50 9.06 -3.62 -3.08
CA ARG A 50 7.83 -3.66 -2.26
C ARG A 50 7.77 -2.50 -1.26
N LEU A 51 8.46 -1.41 -1.57
CA LEU A 51 8.38 -0.17 -0.80
C LEU A 51 7.22 0.66 -1.34
N ARG A 52 6.46 1.25 -0.43
CA ARG A 52 5.35 2.14 -0.74
C ARG A 52 5.45 3.40 0.11
N LEU A 53 5.72 4.51 -0.52
CA LEU A 53 5.57 5.82 0.11
C LEU A 53 4.08 6.21 0.07
N ARG A 54 3.53 6.74 1.16
CA ARG A 54 2.13 7.16 1.27
C ARG A 54 2.02 8.57 1.85
N CYS A 55 1.27 9.42 1.19
CA CYS A 55 0.70 10.64 1.74
C CYS A 55 -0.81 10.43 1.93
N ALA A 56 -1.32 10.63 3.14
CA ALA A 56 -2.74 10.55 3.44
C ALA A 56 -3.21 11.88 4.04
N VAL A 57 -4.24 12.47 3.44
CA VAL A 57 -4.88 13.71 3.89
C VAL A 57 -6.27 13.37 4.37
N SER A 58 -6.52 13.53 5.67
CA SER A 58 -7.83 13.28 6.27
C SER A 58 -8.86 14.31 5.78
N SER A 59 -10.13 14.05 6.08
CA SER A 59 -11.21 15.02 5.85
C SER A 59 -11.05 16.33 6.63
N THR A 60 -10.26 16.34 7.71
CA THR A 60 -9.92 17.53 8.50
C THR A 60 -8.67 18.26 7.99
N GLY A 61 -8.03 17.76 6.93
CA GLY A 61 -6.80 18.32 6.36
C GLY A 61 -5.51 17.84 7.03
N ALA A 62 -5.59 17.00 8.07
CA ALA A 62 -4.42 16.43 8.71
C ALA A 62 -3.68 15.51 7.71
N THR A 63 -2.38 15.75 7.55
CA THR A 63 -1.54 15.04 6.58
C THR A 63 -0.56 14.11 7.30
N VAL A 64 -0.49 12.86 6.85
CA VAL A 64 0.44 11.85 7.35
C VAL A 64 1.28 11.30 6.20
N HIS A 65 2.60 11.33 6.38
CA HIS A 65 3.56 10.71 5.48
C HIS A 65 4.16 9.45 6.09
N LYS A 66 4.28 8.39 5.29
CA LYS A 66 4.95 7.16 5.73
C LYS A 66 5.59 6.36 4.60
N LEU A 67 6.66 5.65 4.91
CA LEU A 67 7.25 4.61 4.09
C LEU A 67 6.85 3.24 4.62
N GLY A 68 6.15 2.45 3.80
CA GLY A 68 5.78 1.07 4.10
C GLY A 68 6.64 0.07 3.35
N LYS A 69 7.04 -1.02 4.01
CA LYS A 69 7.64 -2.20 3.38
C LYS A 69 6.74 -3.40 3.61
N LYS A 70 6.25 -4.00 2.53
CA LYS A 70 5.68 -5.35 2.57
C LYS A 70 6.77 -6.37 2.21
N TYR A 71 6.96 -7.41 3.01
CA TYR A 71 8.05 -8.36 2.80
C TYR A 71 7.71 -9.47 1.82
N GLY A 72 6.43 -9.74 1.56
CA GLY A 72 5.98 -10.80 0.65
C GLY A 72 6.08 -12.21 1.24
N ASP A 73 6.53 -12.34 2.48
CA ASP A 73 6.39 -13.52 3.30
C ASP A 73 4.90 -13.68 3.70
N ARG A 74 4.44 -14.92 3.90
CA ARG A 74 3.08 -15.19 4.41
C ARG A 74 3.05 -16.26 5.52
N PRO A 75 3.87 -16.14 6.58
CA PRO A 75 3.80 -17.07 7.71
C PRO A 75 2.39 -17.01 8.34
N ALA A 76 1.77 -18.17 8.51
CA ALA A 76 0.41 -18.30 9.06
C ALA A 76 -0.63 -17.36 8.40
N GLY A 77 -0.50 -17.14 7.08
CA GLY A 77 -1.44 -16.34 6.29
C GLY A 77 -1.33 -14.82 6.47
N ALA A 78 -0.36 -14.31 7.23
CA ALA A 78 -0.13 -12.88 7.43
C ALA A 78 1.09 -12.40 6.66
N GLU A 79 1.00 -11.25 6.00
CA GLU A 79 2.17 -10.62 5.38
C GLU A 79 2.91 -9.77 6.41
N SER A 80 4.25 -9.85 6.45
CA SER A 80 5.01 -8.95 7.30
C SER A 80 5.05 -7.55 6.71
N ILE A 81 4.68 -6.56 7.52
CA ILE A 81 4.74 -5.15 7.15
C ILE A 81 5.47 -4.31 8.19
N THR A 82 6.24 -3.32 7.74
CA THR A 82 6.77 -2.24 8.59
C THR A 82 6.37 -0.90 8.00
N ASN A 83 6.02 0.06 8.85
CA ASN A 83 5.81 1.46 8.45
C ASN A 83 6.75 2.37 9.24
N LEU A 84 7.37 3.33 8.56
CA LEU A 84 8.12 4.43 9.15
C LEU A 84 7.37 5.73 8.87
N TYR A 85 7.08 6.52 9.90
CA TYR A 85 6.48 7.84 9.74
C TYR A 85 7.56 8.83 9.33
N LEU A 86 7.20 9.74 8.42
CA LEU A 86 8.13 10.67 7.82
C LEU A 86 7.70 12.11 8.06
N THR A 87 8.68 12.99 8.14
CA THR A 87 8.50 14.42 7.89
C THR A 87 8.14 14.66 6.42
N ALA A 88 7.64 15.87 6.10
CA ALA A 88 7.37 16.25 4.71
C ALA A 88 8.65 16.25 3.85
N ALA A 89 9.78 16.74 4.38
CA ALA A 89 11.04 16.79 3.64
C ALA A 89 11.59 15.39 3.30
N GLU A 90 11.51 14.44 4.25
CA GLU A 90 11.88 13.04 3.98
C GLU A 90 10.98 12.39 2.94
N PHE A 91 9.67 12.69 2.99
CA PHE A 91 8.72 12.22 1.98
C PHE A 91 9.08 12.76 0.60
N ASP A 92 9.31 14.06 0.47
CA ASP A 92 9.62 14.71 -0.81
C ASP A 92 10.92 14.18 -1.43
N LEU A 93 11.95 13.94 -0.59
CA LEU A 93 13.19 13.31 -1.03
C LEU A 93 12.95 11.91 -1.63
N LEU A 94 12.18 11.07 -0.93
CA LEU A 94 11.88 9.71 -1.39
C LEU A 94 10.89 9.68 -2.56
N ALA A 95 10.04 10.69 -2.70
CA ALA A 95 9.06 10.78 -3.78
C ALA A 95 9.70 10.97 -5.16
N ALA A 96 10.96 11.41 -5.22
CA ALA A 96 11.71 11.55 -6.47
C ALA A 96 12.18 10.21 -7.07
N LEU A 97 12.16 9.12 -6.30
CA LEU A 97 12.60 7.81 -6.74
C LEU A 97 11.65 7.24 -7.83
N PRO A 98 12.14 6.38 -8.74
CA PRO A 98 11.30 5.78 -9.78
C PRO A 98 10.22 4.87 -9.18
N GLY A 99 9.04 4.85 -9.80
CA GLY A 99 7.93 4.02 -9.34
C GLY A 99 6.59 4.31 -10.00
N TRP A 100 5.52 3.85 -9.37
CA TRP A 100 4.14 4.08 -9.81
C TRP A 100 3.36 4.85 -8.74
N VAL A 101 2.80 5.99 -9.13
CA VAL A 101 2.04 6.89 -8.26
C VAL A 101 0.55 6.76 -8.58
N VAL A 102 -0.26 6.51 -7.55
CA VAL A 102 -1.71 6.42 -7.67
C VAL A 102 -2.39 7.21 -6.58
N ASP A 103 -3.43 7.91 -6.97
CA ASP A 103 -4.31 8.63 -6.06
C ASP A 103 -5.59 7.79 -5.84
N LYS A 104 -6.05 7.70 -4.60
CA LYS A 104 -7.27 6.98 -4.22
C LYS A 104 -8.04 7.71 -3.12
N GLN A 105 -9.33 7.41 -3.03
CA GLN A 105 -10.19 7.88 -1.95
C GLN A 105 -10.52 6.71 -1.03
N ARG A 106 -10.29 6.86 0.28
CA ARG A 106 -10.63 5.88 1.30
C ARG A 106 -11.80 6.35 2.14
N TYR A 107 -12.90 5.63 2.08
CA TYR A 107 -14.09 5.84 2.91
C TYR A 107 -14.11 4.83 4.05
N ARG A 108 -14.62 5.24 5.21
CA ARG A 108 -14.86 4.31 6.32
C ARG A 108 -16.24 3.68 6.14
N VAL A 109 -16.31 2.35 6.14
CA VAL A 109 -17.56 1.61 6.01
C VAL A 109 -17.61 0.55 7.11
N GLY A 110 -18.34 0.85 8.18
CA GLY A 110 -18.35 0.03 9.39
C GLY A 110 -16.93 -0.19 9.96
N PRO A 111 -16.52 -1.44 10.21
CA PRO A 111 -15.18 -1.75 10.69
C PRO A 111 -14.10 -1.69 9.60
N GLY A 112 -14.49 -1.67 8.32
CA GLY A 112 -13.58 -1.71 7.19
C GLY A 112 -13.40 -0.37 6.48
N ALA A 113 -12.68 -0.44 5.37
CA ALA A 113 -12.41 0.69 4.50
C ALA A 113 -12.83 0.35 3.06
N LEU A 114 -13.50 1.29 2.41
CA LEU A 114 -13.84 1.19 1.00
C LEU A 114 -12.95 2.15 0.21
N ASP A 115 -12.06 1.60 -0.60
CA ASP A 115 -11.14 2.33 -1.47
C ASP A 115 -11.70 2.48 -2.87
N ARG A 116 -11.64 3.69 -3.41
CA ARG A 116 -11.90 3.99 -4.81
C ARG A 116 -10.61 4.36 -5.52
N TYR A 117 -10.31 3.65 -6.60
CA TYR A 117 -9.24 3.96 -7.55
C TYR A 117 -9.84 4.38 -8.89
N GLY A 118 -9.33 5.47 -9.46
CA GLY A 118 -9.86 6.04 -10.70
C GLY A 118 -11.24 6.69 -10.53
N ASP A 119 -11.78 7.15 -11.65
CA ASP A 119 -13.03 7.89 -11.75
C ASP A 119 -13.97 7.26 -12.79
N GLY A 120 -15.22 7.71 -12.82
CA GLY A 120 -16.23 7.21 -13.77
C GLY A 120 -16.61 5.74 -13.58
N ASP A 121 -17.09 5.12 -14.65
CA ASP A 121 -17.63 3.75 -14.66
C ASP A 121 -16.52 2.68 -14.57
N ASP A 122 -15.28 3.03 -14.92
CA ASP A 122 -14.12 2.14 -14.85
C ASP A 122 -13.44 2.15 -13.46
N ALA A 123 -13.97 2.94 -12.51
CA ALA A 123 -13.42 3.03 -11.17
C ALA A 123 -13.47 1.68 -10.45
N ALA A 124 -12.35 1.30 -9.83
CA ALA A 124 -12.29 0.14 -8.97
C ALA A 124 -12.67 0.50 -7.53
N TRP A 125 -13.66 -0.21 -7.00
CA TRP A 125 -14.09 -0.12 -5.61
C TRP A 125 -13.71 -1.39 -4.85
N ILE A 126 -12.91 -1.23 -3.80
CA ILE A 126 -12.34 -2.34 -3.05
C ILE A 126 -12.63 -2.13 -1.56
N PHE A 127 -13.40 -3.03 -0.98
CA PHE A 127 -13.59 -3.09 0.46
C PHE A 127 -12.45 -3.90 1.08
N GLU A 128 -11.81 -3.36 2.10
CA GLU A 128 -10.74 -4.01 2.87
C GLU A 128 -11.16 -4.12 4.34
N LEU A 129 -10.85 -5.26 4.96
CA LEU A 129 -11.01 -5.48 6.40
C LEU A 129 -9.74 -6.10 6.98
N ASP A 130 -9.21 -5.48 8.03
CA ASP A 130 -8.06 -5.95 8.79
C ASP A 130 -8.50 -6.83 9.97
N PHE A 131 -7.69 -7.83 10.31
CA PHE A 131 -7.94 -8.77 11.39
C PHE A 131 -6.74 -8.90 12.32
N GLU A 132 -7.00 -9.10 13.60
CA GLU A 132 -5.95 -9.30 14.60
C GLU A 132 -5.30 -10.68 14.45
N ASP A 133 -6.12 -11.71 14.19
CA ASP A 133 -5.67 -13.09 14.07
C ASP A 133 -6.27 -13.84 12.86
N ALA A 134 -5.71 -15.02 12.59
CA ALA A 134 -6.09 -15.83 11.43
C ALA A 134 -7.46 -16.50 11.59
N ALA A 135 -7.89 -16.80 12.82
CA ALA A 135 -9.19 -17.43 13.08
C ALA A 135 -10.33 -16.44 12.81
N ALA A 136 -10.18 -15.19 13.26
CA ALA A 136 -11.11 -14.10 12.97
C ALA A 136 -11.22 -13.83 11.46
N ALA A 137 -10.08 -13.80 10.75
CA ALA A 137 -10.07 -13.64 9.29
C ALA A 137 -10.81 -14.77 8.57
N ALA A 138 -10.60 -16.02 8.99
CA ALA A 138 -11.24 -17.21 8.42
C ALA A 138 -12.74 -17.29 8.74
N ALA A 139 -13.15 -16.88 9.94
CA ALA A 139 -14.54 -16.88 10.37
C ALA A 139 -15.36 -15.71 9.80
N CYS A 140 -14.71 -14.69 9.25
CA CYS A 140 -15.40 -13.53 8.70
C CYS A 140 -16.30 -13.93 7.51
N PRO A 141 -17.62 -13.68 7.56
CA PRO A 141 -18.49 -14.00 6.45
C PRO A 141 -18.20 -13.10 5.25
N HIS A 142 -18.56 -13.56 4.05
CA HIS A 142 -18.55 -12.71 2.88
C HIS A 142 -19.50 -11.51 3.08
N PRO A 143 -19.06 -10.26 2.93
CA PRO A 143 -19.95 -9.11 3.06
C PRO A 143 -21.08 -9.18 2.02
N ALA A 144 -22.33 -8.98 2.44
CA ALA A 144 -23.50 -9.10 1.56
C ALA A 144 -23.55 -8.06 0.43
N PHE A 145 -22.83 -6.94 0.60
CA PHE A 145 -22.73 -5.88 -0.40
C PHE A 145 -21.58 -6.06 -1.39
N ALA A 146 -20.70 -7.04 -1.15
CA ALA A 146 -19.55 -7.30 -1.99
C ALA A 146 -19.88 -8.31 -3.08
N ASP A 147 -19.22 -8.19 -4.23
CA ASP A 147 -19.44 -9.09 -5.38
C ASP A 147 -18.58 -10.35 -5.26
N ARG A 148 -17.27 -10.17 -5.08
CA ARG A 148 -16.32 -11.28 -4.91
C ARG A 148 -15.14 -10.89 -4.03
N GLU A 149 -14.62 -11.88 -3.32
CA GLU A 149 -13.34 -11.77 -2.66
C GLU A 149 -12.18 -11.80 -3.66
N VAL A 150 -11.20 -10.91 -3.47
CA VAL A 150 -9.97 -10.78 -4.25
C VAL A 150 -8.71 -10.85 -3.37
N THR A 151 -8.85 -11.36 -2.15
CA THR A 151 -7.74 -11.59 -1.23
C THR A 151 -6.69 -12.48 -1.90
N GLY A 152 -5.46 -11.97 -2.04
CA GLY A 152 -4.36 -12.71 -2.66
C GLY A 152 -4.33 -12.71 -4.19
N ASP A 153 -5.33 -12.16 -4.87
CA ASP A 153 -5.30 -12.00 -6.33
C ASP A 153 -4.22 -10.97 -6.72
N PRO A 154 -3.19 -11.35 -7.50
CA PRO A 154 -2.09 -10.46 -7.85
C PRO A 154 -2.54 -9.22 -8.65
N LEU A 155 -3.67 -9.31 -9.38
CA LEU A 155 -4.23 -8.22 -10.18
C LEU A 155 -4.86 -7.11 -9.32
N TRP A 156 -5.22 -7.41 -8.07
CA TRP A 156 -5.86 -6.49 -7.13
C TRP A 156 -4.95 -6.05 -5.99
N THR A 157 -3.64 -6.30 -6.12
CA THR A 157 -2.65 -5.71 -5.21
C THR A 157 -2.57 -4.20 -5.40
N GLY A 158 -2.21 -3.47 -4.34
CA GLY A 158 -2.01 -2.02 -4.42
C GLY A 158 -1.03 -1.59 -5.52
N ALA A 159 0.04 -2.37 -5.76
CA ALA A 159 0.99 -2.11 -6.84
C ALA A 159 0.40 -2.35 -8.24
N ALA A 160 -0.43 -3.39 -8.41
CA ALA A 160 -1.13 -3.64 -9.67
C ALA A 160 -2.15 -2.52 -9.96
N LEU A 161 -2.89 -2.08 -8.94
CA LEU A 161 -3.82 -0.96 -9.04
C LEU A 161 -3.10 0.34 -9.37
N ALA A 162 -1.90 0.57 -8.83
CA ALA A 162 -1.11 1.73 -9.17
C ALA A 162 -0.64 1.74 -10.64
N ARG A 163 -0.36 0.58 -11.22
CA ARG A 163 -0.06 0.45 -12.65
C ARG A 163 -1.28 0.66 -13.53
N ARG A 164 -2.45 0.22 -13.07
CA ARG A 164 -3.71 0.30 -13.82
C ARG A 164 -4.31 1.71 -13.80
N PHE A 165 -4.31 2.37 -12.65
CA PHE A 165 -5.01 3.65 -12.43
C PHE A 165 -4.08 4.84 -12.17
N GLY A 166 -2.78 4.57 -11.99
CA GLY A 166 -1.80 5.59 -11.67
C GLY A 166 -0.97 6.03 -12.88
N ARG A 167 0.11 6.75 -12.56
CA ARG A 167 1.12 7.22 -13.51
C ARG A 167 2.49 6.72 -13.10
N ARG A 168 3.37 6.55 -14.06
CA ARG A 168 4.77 6.20 -13.79
C ARG A 168 5.56 7.45 -13.43
N GLN A 169 6.27 7.40 -12.29
CA GLN A 169 7.37 8.31 -11.95
C GLN A 169 8.65 7.71 -12.57
N PRO A 170 9.25 8.36 -13.58
CA PRO A 170 10.47 7.85 -14.17
C PRO A 170 11.65 8.00 -13.20
N ALA A 171 12.73 7.27 -13.47
CA ALA A 171 14.00 7.61 -12.84
C ALA A 171 14.41 9.01 -13.29
N ALA A 172 15.05 9.77 -12.39
CA ALA A 172 15.76 10.96 -12.82
C ALA A 172 16.73 10.56 -13.95
N PRO A 173 16.87 11.38 -15.00
CA PRO A 173 17.90 11.13 -16.00
C PRO A 173 19.23 10.96 -15.25
N ALA A 174 19.99 9.92 -15.62
CA ALA A 174 21.35 9.79 -15.12
C ALA A 174 22.02 11.13 -15.42
N ALA A 175 22.53 11.81 -14.39
CA ALA A 175 23.39 12.95 -14.64
C ALA A 175 24.52 12.41 -15.50
N ASP A 176 24.62 12.87 -16.75
CA ASP A 176 25.72 12.52 -17.64
C ASP A 176 27.00 12.77 -16.85
N GLY A 177 27.66 11.67 -16.47
CA GLY A 177 28.77 11.71 -15.55
C GLY A 177 29.85 12.61 -16.12
N LEU A 178 30.20 13.63 -15.34
CA LEU A 178 31.49 14.33 -15.30
C LEU A 178 32.56 13.77 -16.26
N SER A 179 32.45 14.10 -17.55
CA SER A 179 33.57 14.09 -18.48
C SER A 179 34.25 15.46 -18.32
N GLY A 180 35.13 15.58 -17.32
CA GLY A 180 35.83 16.83 -17.07
C GLY A 180 36.87 16.72 -15.97
N ALA A 181 38.09 16.36 -16.40
CA ALA A 181 39.39 16.78 -15.88
C ALA A 181 39.66 16.69 -14.36
N GLY A 182 40.68 15.90 -14.01
CA GLY A 182 41.33 16.02 -12.70
C GLY A 182 42.32 14.91 -12.36
N ARG A 183 43.31 14.64 -13.23
CA ARG A 183 44.52 13.92 -12.81
C ARG A 183 45.28 14.87 -11.87
N LEU A 184 45.14 14.66 -10.57
CA LEU A 184 46.06 15.24 -9.59
C LEU A 184 47.26 14.28 -9.45
N VAL A 185 48.41 14.93 -9.52
CA VAL A 185 49.78 14.42 -9.57
C VAL A 185 50.15 13.60 -8.34
#